data_AF-G0L5D3-F1
#
_entry.id   AF-G0L5D3-F1
#
_cell.length_a   1.000
_cell.length_b   1.000
_cell.length_c   1.000
_cell.angle_alpha   90.00
_cell.angle_beta   90.00
_cell.angle_gamma   90.00
#
_symmetry.space_group_name_H-M   'P 1'
#
loop_
_entity.id
_entity.type
_entity.pdbx_description
1 polymer ?
#
loop_
_entity_poly.entity_id
_entity_poly.type
_entity_poly.pdbx_seq_one_letter_code
_entity_poly.pdbx_strand_id
1 'polypeptide(L)'
;MGWDISYHPISEKQINEWYFDVLDNQNLIEKRATENKIEDFYKEKYENTINVALETKQNDIFDKSHGYYVAVVQGFFEKFFYTRGAALSFSEKPFLQAYYKKWNEIVPSKRLTEQVHNAIIENYCSGIYIPANKVAELLEDYENKPEVKSELDNLFSYDRIKVFLKALNYAKDHDLGLLEATEVVEPNPLDLNQSSCYSNLLNCDPEGAILYRQAAMEQIAEIEKQEKLKEGEIASNAEYKVRNIAPEKKEAKKGFWKKLFRK
;
A
#
# COMPACT_ATOMS: atom_id res chain seq x y z
N MET A 1 2.50 -5.19 -16.70
CA MET A 1 2.58 -5.63 -15.30
C MET A 1 1.78 -4.63 -14.50
N GLY A 2 0.79 -5.10 -13.73
CA GLY A 2 -0.01 -4.22 -12.87
C GLY A 2 0.78 -3.78 -11.64
N TRP A 3 0.26 -2.79 -10.94
CA TRP A 3 0.79 -2.32 -9.66
C TRP A 3 0.27 -3.18 -8.52
N ASP A 4 1.08 -3.35 -7.47
CA ASP A 4 0.62 -3.94 -6.22
C ASP A 4 0.14 -2.82 -5.31
N ILE A 5 -1.18 -2.64 -5.18
CA ILE A 5 -1.77 -1.52 -4.45
C ILE A 5 -2.23 -2.00 -3.08
N SER A 6 -1.97 -1.20 -2.05
CA SER A 6 -2.47 -1.41 -0.71
C SER A 6 -3.21 -0.19 -0.16
N TYR A 7 -4.19 -0.45 0.69
CA TYR A 7 -4.99 0.54 1.41
C TYR A 7 -4.82 0.35 2.91
N HIS A 8 -4.39 1.42 3.56
CA HIS A 8 -3.93 1.45 4.95
C HIS A 8 -4.88 2.34 5.77
N PRO A 9 -5.82 1.76 6.53
CA PRO A 9 -6.65 2.50 7.47
C PRO A 9 -5.79 3.22 8.52
N ILE A 10 -5.81 4.54 8.51
CA ILE A 10 -5.03 5.37 9.45
C ILE A 10 -5.62 6.77 9.60
N SER A 11 -5.71 7.23 10.85
CA SER A 11 -6.10 8.60 11.18
C SER A 11 -4.92 9.57 11.09
N GLU A 12 -5.19 10.86 10.89
CA GLU A 12 -4.16 11.91 10.93
C GLU A 12 -3.41 11.96 12.27
N LYS A 13 -4.11 11.61 13.36
CA LYS A 13 -3.49 11.46 14.69
C LYS A 13 -2.48 10.32 14.70
N GLN A 14 -2.84 9.13 14.21
CA GLN A 14 -1.92 7.99 14.13
C GLN A 14 -0.75 8.25 13.18
N ILE A 15 -0.96 8.95 12.05
CA ILE A 15 0.14 9.40 11.16
C ILE A 15 1.20 10.17 11.97
N ASN A 16 0.77 11.05 12.88
CA ASN A 16 1.72 11.77 13.74
C ASN A 16 2.29 10.86 14.84
N GLU A 17 1.45 10.18 15.62
CA GLU A 17 1.85 9.44 16.82
C GLU A 17 2.70 8.18 16.54
N TRP A 18 2.45 7.52 15.40
CA TRP A 18 3.14 6.29 14.99
C TRP A 18 4.30 6.57 14.04
N TYR A 19 4.39 7.74 13.42
CA TYR A 19 5.47 8.01 12.47
C TYR A 19 6.24 9.27 12.81
N PHE A 20 5.65 10.45 12.63
CA PHE A 20 6.41 11.69 12.71
C PHE A 20 6.91 12.05 14.11
N ASP A 21 6.16 11.74 15.16
CA ASP A 21 6.62 11.98 16.53
C ASP A 21 7.73 11.00 16.92
N VAL A 22 7.75 9.82 16.28
CA VAL A 22 8.81 8.82 16.47
C VAL A 22 10.08 9.19 15.70
N LEU A 23 9.98 9.89 14.57
CA LEU A 23 11.13 10.52 13.93
C LEU A 23 11.80 11.54 14.86
N ASP A 24 11.01 12.32 15.60
CA ASP A 24 11.55 13.30 16.56
C ASP A 24 12.10 12.62 17.84
N ASN A 25 11.52 11.48 18.25
CA ASN A 25 11.92 10.74 19.45
C ASN A 25 11.75 9.22 19.28
N GLN A 26 12.82 8.55 18.85
CA GLN A 26 12.84 7.10 18.62
C GLN A 26 12.54 6.27 19.88
N ASN A 27 12.73 6.81 21.09
CA ASN A 27 12.40 6.09 22.34
C ASN A 27 10.89 5.79 22.46
N LEU A 28 10.05 6.43 21.64
CA LEU A 28 8.64 6.13 21.56
C LEU A 28 8.35 4.76 20.92
N ILE A 29 9.28 4.19 20.14
CA ILE A 29 9.09 2.89 19.46
C ILE A 29 8.68 1.81 20.47
N GLU A 30 9.42 1.65 21.56
CA GLU A 30 9.15 0.61 22.57
C GLU A 30 7.77 0.78 23.19
N LYS A 31 7.42 2.03 23.54
CA LYS A 31 6.12 2.38 24.10
C LYS A 31 4.99 2.04 23.10
N ARG A 32 5.14 2.47 21.84
CA ARG A 32 4.13 2.24 20.79
C ARG A 32 3.97 0.76 20.48
N ALA A 33 5.06 0.02 20.36
CA ALA A 33 5.04 -1.42 20.13
C ALA A 33 4.33 -2.15 21.27
N THR A 34 4.62 -1.79 22.53
CA THR A 34 3.96 -2.38 23.71
C THR A 34 2.47 -2.06 23.75
N GLU A 35 2.09 -0.78 23.58
CA GLU A 35 0.68 -0.33 23.60
C GLU A 35 -0.16 -1.02 22.52
N ASN A 36 0.43 -1.34 21.37
CA ASN A 36 -0.24 -1.95 20.22
C ASN A 36 0.06 -3.44 20.06
N LYS A 37 0.74 -4.07 21.03
CA LYS A 37 1.08 -5.51 21.05
C LYS A 37 1.82 -5.96 19.77
N ILE A 38 2.71 -5.12 19.26
CA ILE A 38 3.56 -5.44 18.12
C ILE A 38 4.63 -6.42 18.58
N GLU A 39 4.73 -7.57 17.90
CA GLU A 39 5.75 -8.58 18.18
C GLU A 39 7.17 -8.01 17.97
N ASP A 40 8.16 -8.49 18.74
CA ASP A 40 9.53 -7.96 18.70
C ASP A 40 10.15 -7.98 17.30
N PHE A 41 9.85 -9.01 16.50
CA PHE A 41 10.28 -9.09 15.11
C PHE A 41 9.77 -7.91 14.26
N TYR A 42 8.51 -7.52 14.42
CA TYR A 42 7.93 -6.37 13.70
C TYR A 42 8.32 -5.03 14.34
N LYS A 43 8.60 -5.00 15.65
CA LYS A 43 9.18 -3.84 16.32
C LYS A 43 10.57 -3.50 15.74
N GLU A 44 11.43 -4.50 15.51
CA GLU A 44 12.73 -4.28 14.88
C GLU A 44 12.57 -3.75 13.45
N LYS A 45 11.61 -4.26 12.68
CA LYS A 45 11.30 -3.72 11.33
C LYS A 45 10.77 -2.30 11.36
N TYR A 46 9.95 -1.97 12.35
CA TYR A 46 9.46 -0.62 12.58
C TYR A 46 10.62 0.33 12.89
N GLU A 47 11.52 -0.03 13.80
CA GLU A 47 12.74 0.72 14.09
C GLU A 47 13.61 0.91 12.84
N ASN A 48 13.83 -0.16 12.07
CA ASN A 48 14.57 -0.09 10.82
C ASN A 48 13.92 0.88 9.81
N THR A 49 12.60 0.89 9.71
CA THR A 49 11.86 1.82 8.84
C THR A 49 12.05 3.27 9.29
N ILE A 50 12.01 3.53 10.60
CA ILE A 50 12.29 4.87 11.17
C ILE A 50 13.74 5.30 10.92
N ASN A 51 14.70 4.40 11.05
CA ASN A 51 16.11 4.68 10.77
C ASN A 51 16.34 5.08 9.30
N VAL A 52 15.70 4.36 8.36
CA VAL A 52 15.73 4.74 6.93
C VAL A 52 15.07 6.10 6.71
N ALA A 53 13.93 6.33 7.34
CA ALA A 53 13.20 7.59 7.21
C ALA A 53 14.00 8.81 7.67
N LEU A 54 14.86 8.68 8.69
CA LEU A 54 15.74 9.75 9.17
C LEU A 54 16.87 10.12 8.19
N GLU A 55 17.17 9.24 7.24
CA GLU A 55 18.12 9.53 6.16
C GLU A 55 17.48 10.29 4.98
N THR A 56 16.15 10.49 5.00
CA THR A 56 15.40 11.23 3.97
C THR A 56 15.88 12.68 3.90
N LYS A 57 16.18 13.15 2.69
CA LYS A 57 16.64 14.50 2.43
C LYS A 57 15.51 15.40 1.96
N GLN A 58 15.71 16.70 2.13
CA GLN A 58 14.73 17.71 1.71
C GLN A 58 14.42 17.67 0.19
N ASN A 59 15.36 17.23 -0.63
CA ASN A 59 15.20 17.13 -2.09
C ASN A 59 14.65 15.77 -2.56
N ASP A 60 14.43 14.81 -1.65
CA ASP A 60 13.78 13.55 -1.97
C ASP A 60 12.27 13.77 -2.21
N ILE A 61 11.62 12.80 -2.85
CA ILE A 61 10.17 12.88 -3.10
C ILE A 61 9.44 12.37 -1.85
N PHE A 62 8.54 13.18 -1.29
CA PHE A 62 7.82 12.88 -0.07
C PHE A 62 7.03 11.57 -0.20
N ASP A 63 6.29 11.42 -1.30
CA ASP A 63 5.44 10.26 -1.56
C ASP A 63 6.23 8.94 -1.60
N LYS A 64 7.51 9.00 -1.97
CA LYS A 64 8.44 7.85 -2.03
C LYS A 64 9.27 7.63 -0.77
N SER A 65 9.19 8.56 0.16
CA SER A 65 9.91 8.54 1.42
C SER A 65 8.89 8.54 2.54
N HIS A 66 8.68 9.68 3.21
CA HIS A 66 7.77 9.78 4.34
C HIS A 66 6.36 9.26 4.06
N GLY A 67 5.75 9.60 2.92
CA GLY A 67 4.42 9.11 2.57
C GLY A 67 4.36 7.58 2.47
N TYR A 68 5.31 6.97 1.76
CA TYR A 68 5.43 5.51 1.65
C TYR A 68 5.73 4.85 3.00
N TYR A 69 6.65 5.43 3.78
CA TYR A 69 7.03 4.90 5.10
C TYR A 69 5.88 4.95 6.09
N VAL A 70 4.99 5.95 6.02
CA VAL A 70 3.76 5.98 6.83
C VAL A 70 2.88 4.76 6.54
N ALA A 71 2.70 4.38 5.27
CA ALA A 71 1.93 3.19 4.90
C ALA A 71 2.59 1.90 5.40
N VAL A 72 3.91 1.77 5.24
CA VAL A 72 4.67 0.62 5.77
C VAL A 72 4.54 0.53 7.29
N VAL A 73 4.66 1.65 7.99
CA VAL A 73 4.54 1.70 9.45
C VAL A 73 3.14 1.34 9.90
N GLN A 74 2.09 1.88 9.26
CA GLN A 74 0.70 1.54 9.56
C GLN A 74 0.48 0.02 9.58
N GLY A 75 1.03 -0.69 8.57
CA GLY A 75 0.81 -2.12 8.46
C GLY A 75 1.46 -2.95 9.56
N PHE A 76 2.43 -2.41 10.34
CA PHE A 76 2.97 -3.10 11.51
C PHE A 76 1.97 -3.11 12.67
N PHE A 77 1.13 -2.08 12.77
CA PHE A 77 0.19 -1.85 13.86
C PHE A 77 -1.15 -2.54 13.60
N GLU A 78 -1.67 -2.37 12.38
CA GLU A 78 -3.06 -2.72 12.10
C GLU A 78 -3.27 -3.32 10.71
N LYS A 79 -4.49 -3.83 10.51
CA LYS A 79 -4.94 -4.43 9.26
C LYS A 79 -4.79 -3.44 8.10
N PHE A 80 -4.41 -3.96 6.94
CA PHE A 80 -4.45 -3.26 5.67
C PHE A 80 -4.91 -4.20 4.56
N PHE A 81 -5.24 -3.65 3.40
CA PHE A 81 -5.93 -4.36 2.32
C PHE A 81 -5.13 -4.25 1.03
N TYR A 82 -5.12 -5.31 0.23
CA TYR A 82 -4.35 -5.36 -1.00
C TYR A 82 -5.26 -5.52 -2.23
N THR A 83 -4.88 -4.90 -3.35
CA THR A 83 -5.50 -5.14 -4.66
C THR A 83 -4.44 -5.12 -5.77
N ARG A 84 -4.57 -5.99 -6.76
CA ARG A 84 -3.70 -5.99 -7.95
C ARG A 84 -4.27 -5.07 -9.03
N GLY A 85 -3.48 -4.07 -9.44
CA GLY A 85 -3.76 -3.24 -10.61
C GLY A 85 -4.99 -2.34 -10.52
N ALA A 86 -5.49 -2.07 -9.31
CA ALA A 86 -6.63 -1.17 -9.08
C ALA A 86 -6.26 -0.14 -8.00
N ALA A 87 -6.24 1.13 -8.39
CA ALA A 87 -5.93 2.24 -7.51
C ALA A 87 -6.99 3.33 -7.66
N LEU A 88 -7.33 4.00 -6.57
CA LEU A 88 -8.24 5.13 -6.61
C LEU A 88 -7.60 6.33 -7.32
N SER A 89 -6.28 6.49 -7.16
CA SER A 89 -5.50 7.51 -7.88
C SER A 89 -5.43 7.33 -9.40
N PHE A 90 -5.86 6.19 -9.94
CA PHE A 90 -5.95 5.99 -11.40
C PHE A 90 -7.17 6.65 -12.02
N SER A 91 -8.13 7.14 -11.21
CA SER A 91 -9.27 7.86 -11.74
C SER A 91 -8.88 9.25 -12.25
N GLU A 92 -9.31 9.57 -13.46
CA GLU A 92 -9.24 10.92 -14.02
C GLU A 92 -10.47 11.77 -13.67
N LYS A 93 -11.43 11.22 -12.91
CA LYS A 93 -12.69 11.92 -12.60
C LYS A 93 -12.48 12.99 -11.52
N PRO A 94 -12.72 14.28 -11.83
CA PRO A 94 -12.47 15.36 -10.87
C PRO A 94 -13.34 15.26 -9.60
N PHE A 95 -14.53 14.67 -9.69
CA PHE A 95 -15.43 14.58 -8.53
C PHE A 95 -14.85 13.72 -7.40
N LEU A 96 -13.99 12.75 -7.70
CA LEU A 96 -13.35 11.95 -6.64
C LEU A 96 -12.32 12.76 -5.83
N GLN A 97 -11.78 13.85 -6.39
CA GLN A 97 -10.86 14.73 -5.66
C GLN A 97 -11.51 15.37 -4.42
N ALA A 98 -12.84 15.45 -4.39
CA ALA A 98 -13.59 15.97 -3.24
C ALA A 98 -13.48 15.08 -1.98
N TYR A 99 -13.07 13.81 -2.12
CA TYR A 99 -12.83 12.91 -1.01
C TYR A 99 -11.40 12.95 -0.49
N TYR A 100 -10.47 13.59 -1.20
CA TYR A 100 -9.04 13.50 -0.88
C TYR A 100 -8.60 14.66 0.01
N LYS A 101 -7.56 14.41 0.80
CA LYS A 101 -6.83 15.43 1.56
C LYS A 101 -5.34 15.31 1.27
N LYS A 102 -4.66 16.42 1.04
CA LYS A 102 -3.25 16.43 0.67
C LYS A 102 -2.34 16.38 1.90
N TRP A 103 -1.13 15.87 1.73
CA TRP A 103 -0.11 15.80 2.78
C TRP A 103 0.16 17.15 3.44
N ASN A 104 0.19 18.24 2.68
CA ASN A 104 0.42 19.59 3.23
C ASN A 104 -0.74 20.12 4.10
N GLU A 105 -1.88 19.43 4.11
CA GLU A 105 -3.02 19.70 4.99
C GLU A 105 -3.04 18.77 6.21
N ILE A 106 -2.22 17.70 6.21
CA ILE A 106 -2.15 16.69 7.27
C ILE A 106 -0.92 16.93 8.15
N VAL A 107 0.22 17.28 7.54
CA VAL A 107 1.49 17.45 8.23
C VAL A 107 2.04 18.87 8.10
N PRO A 108 2.70 19.41 9.14
CA PRO A 108 3.32 20.73 9.08
C PRO A 108 4.38 20.81 7.96
N SER A 109 4.49 21.98 7.32
CA SER A 109 5.41 22.21 6.19
C SER A 109 6.87 21.84 6.48
N LYS A 110 7.34 22.02 7.72
CA LYS A 110 8.70 21.64 8.15
C LYS A 110 8.99 20.13 8.08
N ARG A 111 7.96 19.28 8.01
CA ARG A 111 8.05 17.82 7.89
C ARG A 111 7.88 17.34 6.45
N LEU A 112 7.61 18.25 5.50
CA LEU A 112 7.51 17.94 4.07
C LEU A 112 8.86 18.08 3.38
N THR A 113 9.09 17.25 2.36
CA THR A 113 10.17 17.48 1.39
C THR A 113 9.74 18.53 0.35
N GLU A 114 10.67 18.97 -0.50
CA GLU A 114 10.41 19.94 -1.57
C GLU A 114 9.42 19.44 -2.62
N GLN A 115 9.28 18.12 -2.78
CA GLN A 115 8.48 17.49 -3.82
C GLN A 115 7.39 16.63 -3.19
N VAL A 116 6.14 17.07 -3.30
CA VAL A 116 4.95 16.37 -2.79
C VAL A 116 3.90 16.29 -3.90
N HIS A 117 3.59 15.07 -4.34
CA HIS A 117 2.68 14.82 -5.47
C HIS A 117 1.27 14.49 -5.02
N ASN A 118 1.08 13.84 -3.86
CA ASN A 118 -0.20 13.31 -3.39
C ASN A 118 -0.83 12.31 -4.37
N ALA A 119 0.02 11.52 -5.03
CA ALA A 119 -0.36 10.59 -6.08
C ALA A 119 0.73 9.54 -6.27
N ILE A 120 0.33 8.37 -6.79
CA ILE A 120 1.26 7.33 -7.20
C ILE A 120 2.02 7.81 -8.45
N ILE A 121 3.35 7.91 -8.34
CA ILE A 121 4.22 8.32 -9.46
C ILE A 121 5.15 7.21 -9.98
N GLU A 122 5.55 6.27 -9.12
CA GLU A 122 6.34 5.06 -9.45
C GLU A 122 6.23 4.07 -8.27
N ASN A 123 6.84 2.90 -8.39
CA ASN A 123 6.79 1.87 -7.34
C ASN A 123 7.35 2.36 -6.00
N TYR A 124 6.90 1.74 -4.90
CA TYR A 124 7.24 2.09 -3.52
C TYR A 124 6.90 3.55 -3.20
N CYS A 125 5.62 3.89 -3.34
CA CYS A 125 5.10 5.24 -3.23
C CYS A 125 3.76 5.26 -2.50
N SER A 126 3.48 6.29 -1.71
CA SER A 126 2.11 6.59 -1.28
C SER A 126 1.32 7.23 -2.41
N GLY A 127 0.02 7.00 -2.41
CA GLY A 127 -0.95 7.64 -3.29
C GLY A 127 -1.80 8.67 -2.55
N ILE A 128 -3.11 8.59 -2.79
CA ILE A 128 -4.10 9.46 -2.17
C ILE A 128 -4.32 9.14 -0.68
N TYR A 129 -4.82 10.14 0.05
CA TYR A 129 -5.35 9.96 1.39
C TYR A 129 -6.80 10.43 1.45
N ILE A 130 -7.67 9.61 2.03
CA ILE A 130 -9.08 9.94 2.32
C ILE A 130 -9.20 10.16 3.84
N PRO A 131 -9.55 11.35 4.33
CA PRO A 131 -9.79 11.54 5.77
C PRO A 131 -11.05 10.80 6.24
N ALA A 132 -11.14 10.50 7.54
CA ALA A 132 -12.17 9.63 8.11
C ALA A 132 -13.62 10.04 7.76
N ASN A 133 -13.92 11.34 7.81
CA ASN A 133 -15.24 11.85 7.43
C ASN A 133 -15.55 11.60 5.93
N LYS A 134 -14.54 11.68 5.06
CA LYS A 134 -14.68 11.41 3.63
C LYS A 134 -14.71 9.93 3.29
N VAL A 135 -14.16 9.04 4.14
CA VAL A 135 -14.37 7.59 4.03
C VAL A 135 -15.86 7.26 4.18
N ALA A 136 -16.51 7.82 5.22
CA ALA A 136 -17.93 7.60 5.45
C ALA A 136 -18.79 8.19 4.31
N GLU A 137 -18.46 9.40 3.84
CA GLU A 137 -19.15 10.05 2.71
C GLU A 137 -18.99 9.25 1.40
N LEU A 138 -17.79 8.73 1.11
CA LEU A 138 -17.54 7.93 -0.10
C LEU A 138 -18.34 6.62 -0.08
N LEU A 139 -18.47 5.97 1.07
CA LEU A 139 -19.31 4.78 1.22
C LEU A 139 -20.80 5.09 0.99
N GLU A 140 -21.30 6.18 1.55
CA GLU A 140 -22.69 6.61 1.33
C GLU A 140 -22.93 6.95 -0.16
N ASP A 141 -21.99 7.67 -0.77
CA ASP A 141 -22.09 8.05 -2.16
C ASP A 141 -21.94 6.87 -3.12
N TYR A 142 -21.17 5.84 -2.78
CA TYR A 142 -21.11 4.61 -3.57
C TYR A 142 -22.48 3.89 -3.64
N GLU A 143 -23.30 3.99 -2.60
CA GLU A 143 -24.65 3.41 -2.60
C GLU A 143 -25.70 4.31 -3.28
N ASN A 144 -25.52 5.64 -3.20
CA ASN A 144 -26.58 6.60 -3.58
C ASN A 144 -26.29 7.42 -4.84
N LYS A 145 -25.04 7.51 -5.30
CA LYS A 145 -24.63 8.30 -6.48
C LYS A 145 -24.16 7.37 -7.61
N PRO A 146 -24.96 7.19 -8.68
CA PRO A 146 -24.64 6.29 -9.79
C PRO A 146 -23.27 6.54 -10.43
N GLU A 147 -22.85 7.81 -10.54
CA GLU A 147 -21.56 8.20 -11.10
C GLU A 147 -20.37 7.76 -10.23
N VAL A 148 -20.50 7.83 -8.91
CA VAL A 148 -19.47 7.37 -7.97
C VAL A 148 -19.39 5.85 -8.02
N LYS A 149 -20.55 5.18 -7.95
CA LYS A 149 -20.64 3.73 -8.05
C LYS A 149 -19.99 3.21 -9.34
N SER A 150 -20.38 3.76 -10.48
CA SER A 150 -19.88 3.32 -11.78
C SER A 150 -18.37 3.52 -11.90
N GLU A 151 -17.83 4.64 -11.41
CA GLU A 151 -16.39 4.88 -11.47
C GLU A 151 -15.61 3.90 -10.58
N LEU A 152 -16.07 3.68 -9.34
CA LEU A 152 -15.43 2.73 -8.43
C LEU A 152 -15.54 1.29 -8.94
N ASP A 153 -16.69 0.86 -9.46
CA ASP A 153 -16.86 -0.47 -10.05
C ASP A 153 -15.94 -0.69 -11.27
N ASN A 154 -15.70 0.36 -12.06
CA ASN A 154 -14.77 0.30 -13.20
C ASN A 154 -13.30 0.19 -12.74
N LEU A 155 -12.87 1.05 -11.82
CA LEU A 155 -11.51 1.05 -11.27
C LEU A 155 -11.20 -0.28 -10.58
N PHE A 156 -12.14 -0.77 -9.79
CA PHE A 156 -12.03 -1.99 -9.01
C PHE A 156 -12.83 -3.15 -9.60
N SER A 157 -12.72 -3.33 -10.91
CA SER A 157 -13.33 -4.44 -11.64
C SER A 157 -12.82 -5.83 -11.19
N TYR A 158 -13.48 -6.89 -11.66
CA TYR A 158 -13.14 -8.29 -11.33
C TYR A 158 -13.13 -8.55 -9.81
N ASP A 159 -14.23 -8.18 -9.15
CA ASP A 159 -14.47 -8.33 -7.71
C ASP A 159 -13.51 -7.57 -6.77
N ARG A 160 -12.53 -6.81 -7.29
CA ARG A 160 -11.65 -5.98 -6.47
C ARG A 160 -12.41 -4.91 -5.67
N ILE A 161 -13.58 -4.49 -6.16
CA ILE A 161 -14.45 -3.52 -5.48
C ILE A 161 -14.85 -4.03 -4.09
N LYS A 162 -15.06 -5.34 -3.93
CA LYS A 162 -15.40 -5.94 -2.63
C LYS A 162 -14.28 -5.71 -1.61
N VAL A 163 -13.02 -5.87 -2.03
CA VAL A 163 -11.84 -5.64 -1.17
C VAL A 163 -11.69 -4.16 -0.83
N PHE A 164 -11.91 -3.26 -1.80
CA PHE A 164 -11.86 -1.82 -1.56
C PHE A 164 -12.97 -1.35 -0.60
N LEU A 165 -14.20 -1.81 -0.80
CA LEU A 165 -15.31 -1.54 0.14
C LEU A 165 -15.04 -2.11 1.52
N LYS A 166 -14.40 -3.28 1.62
CA LYS A 166 -13.98 -3.85 2.91
C LYS A 166 -12.96 -2.96 3.62
N ALA A 167 -12.02 -2.37 2.88
CA ALA A 167 -11.06 -1.41 3.41
C ALA A 167 -11.75 -0.14 3.92
N LEU A 168 -12.68 0.42 3.14
CA LEU A 168 -13.46 1.59 3.53
C LEU A 168 -14.34 1.32 4.75
N ASN A 169 -15.03 0.17 4.80
CA ASN A 169 -15.86 -0.19 5.96
C ASN A 169 -15.01 -0.38 7.22
N TYR A 170 -13.86 -1.05 7.13
CA TYR A 170 -12.95 -1.17 8.26
C TYR A 170 -12.50 0.21 8.76
N ALA A 171 -12.11 1.11 7.85
CA ALA A 171 -11.71 2.46 8.20
C ALA A 171 -12.86 3.24 8.86
N LYS A 172 -14.08 3.17 8.31
CA LYS A 172 -15.28 3.80 8.89
C LYS A 172 -15.59 3.28 10.29
N ASP A 173 -15.57 1.96 10.50
CA ASP A 173 -15.91 1.33 11.77
C ASP A 173 -14.93 1.70 12.90
N HIS A 174 -13.72 2.14 12.55
CA HIS A 174 -12.67 2.53 13.48
C HIS A 174 -12.40 4.05 13.50
N ASP A 175 -13.21 4.86 12.81
CA ASP A 175 -13.03 6.31 12.66
C ASP A 175 -11.64 6.70 12.10
N LEU A 176 -11.20 5.96 11.09
CA LEU A 176 -9.90 6.12 10.43
C LEU A 176 -10.06 6.70 9.03
N GLY A 177 -9.03 7.40 8.57
CA GLY A 177 -8.85 7.67 7.14
C GLY A 177 -8.31 6.45 6.40
N LEU A 178 -8.03 6.60 5.11
CA LEU A 178 -7.50 5.54 4.27
C LEU A 178 -6.36 6.08 3.40
N LEU A 179 -5.15 5.52 3.58
CA LEU A 179 -3.96 5.85 2.79
C LEU A 179 -3.73 4.79 1.72
N GLU A 180 -3.62 5.21 0.47
CA GLU A 180 -3.20 4.37 -0.64
C GLU A 180 -1.66 4.28 -0.70
N ALA A 181 -1.11 3.12 -1.04
CA ALA A 181 0.31 2.94 -1.28
C ALA A 181 0.58 1.81 -2.28
N THR A 182 1.81 1.74 -2.78
CA THR A 182 2.21 0.73 -3.76
C THR A 182 3.36 -0.13 -3.25
N GLU A 183 3.32 -1.42 -3.57
CA GLU A 183 4.34 -2.44 -3.27
C GLU A 183 4.72 -2.54 -1.78
N VAL A 184 3.83 -2.16 -0.85
CA VAL A 184 4.00 -2.50 0.58
C VAL A 184 3.94 -4.02 0.77
N VAL A 185 3.13 -4.69 -0.04
CA VAL A 185 3.09 -6.15 -0.20
C VAL A 185 3.21 -6.50 -1.68
N GLU A 186 4.02 -7.51 -1.99
CA GLU A 186 4.26 -8.02 -3.33
C GLU A 186 3.89 -9.51 -3.35
N PRO A 187 2.61 -9.86 -3.58
CA PRO A 187 2.19 -11.24 -3.55
C PRO A 187 2.83 -12.06 -4.67
N ASN A 188 3.23 -13.28 -4.34
CA ASN A 188 3.62 -14.27 -5.33
C ASN A 188 2.39 -15.13 -5.68
N PRO A 189 1.78 -14.96 -6.86
CA PRO A 189 0.56 -15.69 -7.21
C PRO A 189 0.78 -17.19 -7.38
N LEU A 190 2.03 -17.66 -7.60
CA LEU A 190 2.33 -19.09 -7.68
C LEU A 190 2.39 -19.75 -6.30
N ASP A 191 2.87 -19.01 -5.30
CA ASP A 191 2.93 -19.46 -3.90
C ASP A 191 2.82 -18.26 -2.97
N LEU A 192 1.63 -18.06 -2.40
CA LEU A 192 1.35 -16.91 -1.53
C LEU A 192 2.23 -16.91 -0.26
N ASN A 193 2.78 -18.05 0.17
CA ASN A 193 3.70 -18.11 1.31
C ASN A 193 5.09 -17.56 0.97
N GLN A 194 5.41 -17.42 -0.33
CA GLN A 194 6.62 -16.78 -0.83
C GLN A 194 6.38 -15.32 -1.25
N SER A 195 5.30 -14.71 -0.79
CA SER A 195 5.05 -13.28 -0.95
C SER A 195 6.04 -12.45 -0.15
N SER A 196 6.39 -11.27 -0.66
CA SER A 196 7.21 -10.30 0.07
C SER A 196 6.33 -9.22 0.69
N CYS A 197 6.71 -8.71 1.86
CA CYS A 197 6.02 -7.62 2.53
C CYS A 197 7.03 -6.75 3.27
N TYR A 198 6.95 -5.44 3.05
CA TYR A 198 7.75 -4.43 3.73
C TYR A 198 7.22 -4.13 5.13
N SER A 199 5.99 -4.57 5.41
CA SER A 199 5.29 -4.42 6.69
C SER A 199 5.04 -5.78 7.38
N ASN A 200 3.98 -5.89 8.19
CA ASN A 200 3.50 -7.15 8.75
C ASN A 200 2.54 -7.85 7.79
N LEU A 201 3.00 -8.93 7.13
CA LEU A 201 2.17 -9.69 6.20
C LEU A 201 0.91 -10.27 6.85
N LEU A 202 0.95 -10.60 8.14
CA LEU A 202 -0.21 -11.16 8.87
C LEU A 202 -1.33 -10.14 9.07
N ASN A 203 -1.01 -8.85 8.95
CA ASN A 203 -2.00 -7.78 8.96
C ASN A 203 -2.60 -7.50 7.58
N CYS A 204 -2.06 -8.08 6.51
CA CYS A 204 -2.64 -7.94 5.17
C CYS A 204 -3.88 -8.84 5.04
N ASP A 205 -5.02 -8.26 4.68
CA ASP A 205 -6.21 -9.03 4.37
C ASP A 205 -5.98 -9.93 3.13
N PRO A 206 -6.22 -11.25 3.23
CA PRO A 206 -5.78 -12.19 2.20
C PRO A 206 -6.63 -12.18 0.93
N GLU A 207 -7.85 -11.61 0.96
CA GLU A 207 -8.81 -11.72 -0.15
C GLU A 207 -8.28 -11.17 -1.46
N GLY A 208 -7.62 -10.00 -1.42
CA GLY A 208 -7.05 -9.40 -2.62
C GLY A 208 -5.93 -10.25 -3.25
N ALA A 209 -5.09 -10.87 -2.41
CA ALA A 209 -4.01 -11.73 -2.89
C ALA A 209 -4.56 -13.04 -3.47
N ILE A 210 -5.66 -13.56 -2.89
CA ILE A 210 -6.39 -14.71 -3.43
C ILE A 210 -7.01 -14.37 -4.80
N LEU A 211 -7.64 -13.20 -4.95
CA LEU A 211 -8.18 -12.75 -6.24
C LEU A 211 -7.07 -12.62 -7.30
N TYR A 212 -5.92 -12.06 -6.93
CA TYR A 212 -4.78 -11.98 -7.83
C TYR A 212 -4.28 -13.37 -8.24
N ARG A 213 -4.09 -14.28 -7.28
CA ARG A 213 -3.71 -15.66 -7.58
C ARG A 213 -4.70 -16.32 -8.54
N GLN A 214 -5.99 -16.20 -8.30
CA GLN A 214 -7.02 -16.79 -9.16
C GLN A 214 -6.89 -16.26 -10.59
N ALA A 215 -6.84 -14.93 -10.77
CA ALA A 215 -6.68 -14.33 -12.10
C ALA A 215 -5.38 -14.76 -12.79
N ALA A 216 -4.28 -14.91 -12.04
CA ALA A 216 -3.02 -15.40 -12.57
C ALA A 216 -3.09 -16.87 -13.00
N MET A 217 -3.76 -17.74 -12.22
CA MET A 217 -3.96 -19.15 -12.57
C MET A 217 -4.85 -19.30 -13.81
N GLU A 218 -5.90 -18.50 -13.93
CA GLU A 218 -6.77 -18.47 -15.11
C GLU A 218 -5.98 -18.06 -16.38
N GLN A 219 -5.09 -17.05 -16.27
CA GLN A 219 -4.22 -16.65 -17.38
C GLN A 219 -3.22 -17.75 -17.76
N ILE A 220 -2.63 -18.43 -16.78
CA ILE A 220 -1.71 -19.55 -17.03
C ILE A 220 -2.43 -20.70 -17.73
N ALA A 221 -3.62 -21.08 -17.25
CA ALA A 221 -4.41 -22.16 -17.85
C ALA A 221 -4.79 -21.86 -19.31
N GLU A 222 -5.10 -20.60 -19.64
CA GLU A 222 -5.39 -20.19 -21.02
C GLU A 222 -4.13 -20.29 -21.91
N ILE A 223 -2.95 -19.92 -21.40
CA ILE A 223 -1.69 -20.09 -22.13
C ILE A 223 -1.39 -21.58 -22.34
N GLU A 224 -1.53 -22.42 -21.31
CA GLU A 224 -1.32 -23.87 -21.41
C GLU A 224 -2.22 -24.48 -22.49
N LYS A 225 -3.48 -24.07 -22.54
CA LYS A 225 -4.43 -24.52 -23.56
C LYS A 225 -4.03 -24.08 -24.97
N GLN A 226 -3.58 -22.83 -25.14
CA GLN A 226 -3.13 -22.29 -26.43
C GLN A 226 -1.87 -23.01 -26.93
N GLU A 227 -0.93 -23.30 -26.03
CA GLU A 227 0.34 -23.98 -26.32
C GLU A 227 0.22 -25.52 -26.30
N LYS A 228 -0.97 -26.07 -26.03
CA LYS A 228 -1.26 -27.52 -25.92
C LYS A 228 -0.38 -28.23 -24.87
N LEU A 229 -0.09 -27.54 -23.78
CA LEU A 229 0.62 -28.09 -22.62
C LEU A 229 -0.33 -28.84 -21.69
N LYS A 230 0.22 -29.62 -20.76
CA LYS A 230 -0.59 -30.25 -19.70
C LYS A 230 -1.01 -29.19 -18.68
N GLU A 231 -2.19 -29.39 -18.09
CA GLU A 231 -2.67 -28.54 -17.01
C GLU A 231 -1.66 -28.49 -15.85
N GLY A 232 -1.29 -27.28 -15.43
CA GLY A 232 -0.35 -27.02 -14.35
C GLY A 232 1.13 -27.18 -14.72
N GLU A 233 1.46 -27.45 -15.99
CA GLU A 233 2.84 -27.58 -16.47
C GLU A 233 3.64 -26.27 -16.33
N ILE A 234 3.03 -25.12 -16.62
CA ILE A 234 3.68 -23.82 -16.46
C ILE A 234 3.81 -23.49 -14.98
N ALA A 235 2.71 -23.58 -14.22
CA ALA A 235 2.70 -23.20 -12.81
C ALA A 235 3.70 -24.01 -11.96
N SER A 236 3.91 -25.28 -12.27
CA SER A 236 4.85 -26.17 -11.55
C SER A 236 6.32 -25.87 -11.84
N ASN A 237 6.64 -25.27 -12.99
CA ASN A 237 8.01 -25.05 -13.46
C ASN A 237 8.41 -23.57 -13.51
N ALA A 238 7.46 -22.64 -13.30
CA ALA A 238 7.71 -21.21 -13.39
C ALA A 238 8.39 -20.65 -12.13
N GLU A 239 9.34 -19.74 -12.34
CA GLU A 239 9.87 -18.88 -11.28
C GLU A 239 9.17 -17.52 -11.31
N TYR A 240 8.54 -17.14 -10.20
CA TYR A 240 8.03 -15.79 -10.04
C TYR A 240 9.18 -14.79 -9.84
N LYS A 241 9.23 -13.74 -10.67
CA LYS A 241 10.23 -12.66 -10.57
C LYS A 241 9.57 -11.30 -10.63
N VAL A 242 9.75 -10.50 -9.58
CA VAL A 242 9.38 -9.09 -9.57
C VAL A 242 10.44 -8.29 -10.33
N ARG A 243 10.03 -7.49 -11.33
CA ARG A 243 10.88 -6.56 -12.06
C ARG A 243 10.40 -5.13 -11.81
N ASN A 244 11.11 -4.41 -10.97
CA ASN A 244 10.89 -2.97 -10.79
C ASN A 244 11.53 -2.22 -11.96
N ILE A 245 10.70 -1.56 -12.77
CA ILE A 245 11.19 -0.66 -13.81
C ILE A 245 11.45 0.68 -13.13
N ALA A 246 12.69 0.90 -12.69
CA ALA A 246 13.13 2.25 -12.38
C ALA A 246 13.25 3.05 -13.69
N PRO A 247 12.92 4.35 -13.73
CA PRO A 247 13.35 5.20 -14.84
C PRO A 247 14.88 5.10 -14.96
N GLU A 248 15.42 5.03 -16.19
CA GLU A 248 16.86 5.07 -16.42
C GLU A 248 17.46 6.25 -15.67
N LYS A 249 18.16 5.98 -14.56
CA LYS A 249 18.97 6.96 -13.86
C LYS A 249 20.35 6.38 -13.60
N LYS A 250 21.34 7.21 -13.94
CA LYS A 250 22.73 7.13 -13.52
C LYS A 250 22.82 6.55 -12.11
N GLU A 251 23.71 5.59 -11.97
CA GLU A 251 23.96 4.74 -10.81
C GLU A 251 23.73 5.45 -9.46
N ALA A 252 22.64 5.09 -8.79
CA ALA A 252 22.50 5.25 -7.34
C ALA A 252 22.34 3.87 -6.70
N LYS A 253 23.04 3.71 -5.57
CA LYS A 253 23.52 2.45 -4.99
C LYS A 253 22.43 1.42 -4.71
N LYS A 254 22.45 0.31 -5.46
CA LYS A 254 21.74 -0.97 -5.24
C LYS A 254 22.03 -1.67 -3.89
N GLY A 255 22.75 -1.03 -2.97
CA GLY A 255 23.24 -1.65 -1.73
C GLY A 255 22.35 -1.50 -0.50
N PHE A 256 21.43 -0.53 -0.48
CA PHE A 256 20.73 -0.14 0.75
C PHE A 256 19.55 -1.06 1.09
N TRP A 257 18.68 -1.35 0.12
CA TRP A 257 17.51 -2.24 0.30
C TRP A 257 17.90 -3.67 0.71
N LYS A 258 19.02 -4.20 0.21
CA LYS A 258 19.47 -5.57 0.56
C LYS A 258 19.81 -5.76 2.04
N LYS A 259 20.06 -4.68 2.79
CA LYS A 259 20.46 -4.73 4.19
C LYS A 259 19.27 -4.78 5.15
N LEU A 260 18.11 -4.28 4.74
CA LEU A 260 16.86 -4.34 5.50
C LEU A 260 16.17 -5.73 5.42
N PHE A 261 16.46 -6.52 4.38
CA PHE A 261 15.69 -7.73 4.03
C PHE A 261 16.53 -9.01 3.94
N ARG A 262 17.59 -9.15 4.75
CA ARG A 262 18.18 -10.48 4.92
C ARG A 262 17.24 -11.32 5.79
N LYS A 263 16.89 -12.51 5.27
CA LYS A 263 16.09 -13.55 5.94
C LYS A 263 16.44 -13.73 7.40
#